data_AF-A0A8H7C563-F1
#
_entry.id   AF-A0A8H7C563-F1
#
_cell.length_a   1.000
_cell.length_b   1.000
_cell.length_c   1.000
_cell.angle_alpha   90.00
_cell.angle_beta   90.00
_cell.angle_gamma   90.00
#
_symmetry.space_group_name_H-M   'P 1'
#
loop_
_entity.id
_entity.type
_entity.pdbx_description
1 polymer ?
#
loop_
_entity_poly.entity_id
_entity_poly.type
_entity_poly.pdbx_seq_one_letter_code
_entity_poly.pdbx_strand_id
1 'polypeptide(L)'
;MPGPRVYIHWWGDKHGALKQKGITQYAISPWQTKAAPHMFRNYLFNGYRRISSELIFWVLPFGIGYGIYTWGKSRYDWQNTKAGHLAESAE
;
A
#
# COMPACT_ATOMS: atom_id res chain seq x y z
N MET A 1 13.84 26.26 -31.75
CA MET A 1 13.32 25.06 -32.43
C MET A 1 12.02 24.64 -31.76
N PRO A 2 10.97 24.24 -32.48
CA PRO A 2 9.77 23.65 -31.87
C PRO A 2 10.13 22.40 -31.06
N GLY A 3 9.53 22.23 -29.87
CA GLY A 3 9.76 21.06 -29.01
C GLY A 3 8.98 19.82 -29.45
N PRO A 4 9.35 18.62 -28.97
CA PRO A 4 8.63 17.38 -29.25
C PRO A 4 7.23 17.39 -28.60
N ARG A 5 6.32 16.56 -29.13
CA ARG A 5 5.00 16.35 -28.50
C ARG A 5 5.15 15.62 -27.16
N VAL A 6 4.48 16.13 -26.14
CA VAL A 6 4.47 15.59 -24.77
C VAL A 6 3.03 15.41 -24.29
N TYR A 7 2.83 14.60 -23.24
CA TYR A 7 1.49 14.35 -22.68
C TYR A 7 1.11 15.31 -21.55
N ILE A 8 2.06 16.09 -21.04
CA ILE A 8 1.88 17.04 -19.93
C ILE A 8 2.49 18.38 -20.35
N HIS A 9 1.72 19.44 -20.16
CA HIS A 9 2.05 20.80 -20.58
C HIS A 9 2.01 21.78 -19.39
N TRP A 10 2.15 23.08 -19.67
CA TRP A 10 2.18 24.14 -18.66
C TRP A 10 0.79 24.66 -18.29
N TRP A 11 0.72 25.51 -17.24
CA TRP A 11 -0.50 26.20 -16.86
C TRP A 11 -1.14 26.95 -18.03
N GLY A 12 -2.44 26.72 -18.24
CA GLY A 12 -3.21 27.34 -19.34
C GLY A 12 -3.12 26.59 -20.67
N ASP A 13 -2.16 25.68 -20.83
CA ASP A 13 -2.11 24.78 -21.96
C ASP A 13 -3.13 23.64 -21.78
N LYS A 14 -4.00 23.47 -22.78
CA LYS A 14 -5.08 22.46 -22.79
C LYS A 14 -4.71 21.23 -23.63
N HIS A 15 -3.53 21.20 -24.23
CA HIS A 15 -3.01 20.04 -24.92
C HIS A 15 -2.79 18.91 -23.90
N GLY A 16 -3.38 17.75 -24.13
CA GLY A 16 -3.31 16.59 -23.21
C GLY A 16 -4.44 16.46 -22.19
N ALA A 17 -5.25 17.50 -21.96
CA ALA A 17 -6.41 17.44 -21.06
C ALA A 17 -7.73 17.34 -21.84
N LEU A 18 -8.71 16.61 -21.29
CA LEU A 18 -10.07 16.60 -21.82
C LEU A 18 -10.73 17.97 -21.59
N LYS A 19 -11.51 18.45 -22.57
CA LYS A 19 -12.26 19.71 -22.45
C LYS A 19 -13.32 19.56 -21.35
N GLN A 20 -13.24 20.40 -20.32
CA GLN A 20 -14.20 20.45 -19.22
C GLN A 20 -15.13 21.66 -19.38
N LYS A 21 -16.44 21.46 -19.24
CA LYS A 21 -17.47 22.52 -19.28
C LYS A 21 -18.56 22.20 -18.25
N GLY A 22 -19.02 23.21 -17.51
CA GLY A 22 -20.12 23.06 -16.55
C GLY A 22 -19.71 22.56 -15.16
N ILE A 23 -18.42 22.47 -14.85
CA ILE A 23 -17.91 22.12 -13.52
C ILE A 23 -17.62 23.41 -12.76
N THR A 24 -18.26 23.61 -11.62
CA THR A 24 -18.00 24.74 -10.70
C THR A 24 -17.39 24.22 -9.41
N GLN A 25 -16.23 24.75 -9.03
CA GLN A 25 -15.53 24.37 -7.81
C GLN A 25 -15.57 25.51 -6.80
N TYR A 26 -15.84 25.18 -5.54
CA TYR A 26 -15.85 26.13 -4.43
C TYR A 26 -14.75 25.76 -3.43
N ALA A 27 -14.12 26.78 -2.84
CA ALA A 27 -13.13 26.61 -1.80
C ALA A 27 -13.28 27.73 -0.75
N ILE A 28 -12.86 27.46 0.47
CA ILE A 28 -12.83 28.43 1.58
C ILE A 28 -11.36 28.77 1.86
N SER A 29 -11.07 30.02 2.22
CA SER A 29 -9.71 30.41 2.61
C SER A 29 -9.22 29.56 3.79
N PRO A 30 -7.98 29.03 3.77
CA PRO A 30 -7.44 28.27 4.89
C PRO A 30 -7.40 29.04 6.21
N TRP A 31 -7.37 30.38 6.17
CA TRP A 31 -7.41 31.24 7.35
C TRP A 31 -8.81 31.35 7.98
N GLN A 32 -9.84 30.88 7.29
CA GLN A 32 -11.23 30.86 7.77
C GLN A 32 -11.65 29.46 8.26
N THR A 33 -10.77 28.46 8.18
CA THR A 33 -11.04 27.10 8.63
C THR A 33 -10.04 26.68 9.71
N LYS A 34 -10.40 25.64 10.48
CA LYS A 34 -9.44 25.01 11.40
C LYS A 34 -8.43 24.22 10.57
N ALA A 35 -7.16 24.18 10.99
CA ALA A 35 -6.12 23.46 10.27
C ALA A 35 -6.33 21.92 10.25
N ALA A 36 -6.86 21.35 11.35
CA ALA A 36 -7.04 19.91 11.50
C ALA A 36 -8.37 19.54 12.21
N PRO A 37 -9.54 19.90 11.64
CA PRO A 37 -10.83 19.60 12.24
C PRO A 37 -11.05 18.09 12.26
N HIS A 38 -11.46 17.56 13.42
CA HIS A 38 -11.82 16.15 13.62
C HIS A 38 -10.73 15.14 13.24
N MET A 39 -9.46 15.54 13.26
CA MET A 39 -8.33 14.69 12.83
C MET A 39 -8.37 13.29 13.46
N PHE A 40 -8.50 13.18 14.79
CA PHE A 40 -8.50 11.90 15.48
C PHE A 40 -9.73 11.04 15.16
N ARG A 41 -10.94 11.63 15.22
CA ARG A 41 -12.19 10.93 14.91
C ARG A 41 -12.17 10.41 13.47
N ASN A 42 -11.79 11.27 12.52
CA ASN A 42 -11.76 10.90 11.11
C ASN A 42 -10.66 9.89 10.82
N TYR A 43 -9.48 10.04 11.43
CA TYR A 43 -8.37 9.12 11.25
C TYR A 43 -8.70 7.72 11.77
N LEU A 44 -9.35 7.59 12.93
CA LEU A 44 -9.71 6.29 13.48
C LEU A 44 -10.67 5.53 12.54
N PHE A 45 -11.79 6.15 12.17
CA PHE A 45 -12.80 5.47 11.35
C PHE A 45 -12.38 5.31 9.87
N ASN A 46 -11.80 6.35 9.26
CA ASN A 46 -11.33 6.23 7.88
C ASN A 46 -10.06 5.41 7.75
N GLY A 47 -9.18 5.47 8.76
CA GLY A 47 -7.98 4.64 8.83
C GLY A 47 -8.35 3.17 8.89
N TYR A 48 -9.24 2.78 9.81
CA TYR A 48 -9.75 1.41 9.87
C TYR A 48 -10.38 0.99 8.53
N ARG A 49 -11.29 1.79 7.98
CA ARG A 49 -11.96 1.49 6.70
C ARG A 49 -10.98 1.29 5.54
N ARG A 50 -9.90 2.08 5.49
CA ARG A 50 -8.85 1.99 4.45
C ARG A 50 -7.93 0.80 4.67
N ILE A 51 -7.56 0.51 5.91
CA ILE A 51 -6.70 -0.63 6.24
C ILE A 51 -7.46 -1.93 5.98
N SER A 52 -8.75 -2.00 6.38
CA SER A 52 -9.56 -3.20 6.20
C SER A 52 -9.75 -3.60 4.73
N SER A 53 -9.80 -2.64 3.79
CA SER A 53 -9.94 -2.96 2.36
C SER A 53 -8.67 -3.56 1.76
N GLU A 54 -7.50 -3.17 2.27
CA GLU A 54 -6.20 -3.64 1.78
C GLU A 54 -5.67 -4.84 2.58
N LEU A 55 -6.24 -5.11 3.75
CA LEU A 55 -5.70 -6.06 4.72
C LEU A 55 -5.46 -7.44 4.12
N ILE A 56 -6.36 -7.94 3.26
CA ILE A 56 -6.22 -9.27 2.63
C ILE A 56 -4.97 -9.33 1.74
N PHE A 57 -4.71 -8.28 0.97
CA PHE A 57 -3.56 -8.22 0.07
C PHE A 57 -2.21 -8.18 0.81
N TRP A 58 -2.22 -7.76 2.07
CA TRP A 58 -1.02 -7.79 2.93
C TRP A 58 -0.95 -9.08 3.75
N VAL A 59 -2.02 -9.45 4.44
CA VAL A 59 -2.01 -10.57 5.38
C VAL A 59 -1.75 -11.89 4.67
N LEU A 60 -2.26 -12.11 3.46
CA LEU A 60 -2.01 -13.36 2.73
C LEU A 60 -0.53 -13.56 2.36
N PRO A 61 0.14 -12.67 1.61
CA PRO A 61 1.53 -12.89 1.25
C PRO A 61 2.47 -12.90 2.45
N PHE A 62 2.23 -12.04 3.45
CA PHE A 62 3.05 -12.06 4.67
C PHE A 62 2.81 -13.31 5.51
N GLY A 63 1.55 -13.75 5.63
CA GLY A 63 1.20 -14.99 6.35
C GLY A 63 1.82 -16.22 5.69
N ILE A 64 1.75 -16.32 4.36
CA ILE A 64 2.37 -17.42 3.60
C ILE A 64 3.89 -17.37 3.74
N GLY A 65 4.51 -16.21 3.51
CA GLY A 65 5.96 -16.05 3.59
C GLY A 65 6.51 -16.38 4.98
N TYR A 66 5.85 -15.88 6.02
CA TYR A 66 6.22 -16.18 7.40
C TYR A 66 5.96 -17.64 7.78
N GLY A 67 4.86 -18.24 7.28
CA GLY A 67 4.56 -19.65 7.48
C GLY A 67 5.63 -20.57 6.87
N ILE A 68 6.03 -20.30 5.62
CA ILE A 68 7.10 -21.06 4.94
C ILE A 68 8.43 -20.90 5.69
N TYR A 69 8.76 -19.67 6.10
CA TYR A 69 9.99 -19.38 6.84
C TYR A 69 10.05 -20.13 8.18
N THR A 70 8.99 -20.07 8.98
CA THR A 70 8.94 -20.73 10.29
C THR A 70 8.98 -22.25 10.19
N TRP A 71 8.28 -22.83 9.20
CA TRP A 71 8.37 -24.25 8.91
C TRP A 71 9.79 -24.65 8.47
N GLY A 72 10.38 -23.93 7.51
CA GLY A 72 11.72 -24.22 7.00
C GLY A 72 12.79 -24.14 8.09
N LYS A 73 12.71 -23.11 8.95
CA LYS A 73 13.62 -22.97 10.09
C LYS A 73 13.48 -24.13 11.08
N SER A 74 12.26 -24.48 11.47
CA SER A 74 12.01 -25.60 12.40
C SER A 74 12.49 -26.94 11.83
N ARG A 75 12.25 -27.17 10.53
CA ARG A 75 12.72 -28.37 9.82
C ARG A 75 14.25 -28.44 9.80
N TYR A 76 14.91 -27.33 9.46
CA TYR A 76 16.37 -27.23 9.45
C TYR A 76 16.96 -27.47 10.85
N ASP A 77 16.39 -26.83 11.88
CA ASP A 77 16.84 -27.01 13.26
C ASP A 77 16.69 -28.48 13.70
N TRP A 78 15.58 -29.15 13.34
CA TRP A 78 15.38 -30.58 13.62
C TRP A 78 16.38 -31.48 12.89
N GLN A 79 16.66 -31.21 11.61
CA GLN A 79 17.60 -32.02 10.82
C GLN A 79 18.98 -32.03 11.46
N ASN A 80 19.44 -30.89 11.98
CA ASN A 80 20.73 -30.76 12.65
C ASN A 80 20.74 -31.35 14.09
N THR A 81 19.68 -32.03 14.53
CA THR A 81 19.67 -32.78 15.80
C THR A 81 20.13 -34.23 15.61
N LYS A 82 20.56 -34.87 16.69
CA LYS A 82 20.89 -36.32 16.67
C LYS A 82 19.74 -37.19 16.18
N ALA A 83 18.51 -36.87 16.59
CA ALA A 83 17.32 -37.59 16.16
C ALA A 83 17.05 -37.41 14.66
N GLY A 84 17.29 -36.21 14.14
CA GLY A 84 17.19 -35.90 12.71
C GLY A 84 18.18 -36.68 11.86
N HIS A 85 19.46 -36.68 12.24
CA HIS A 85 20.48 -37.45 11.55
C HIS A 85 20.21 -38.97 11.60
N LEU A 86 19.69 -39.49 12.72
CA LEU A 86 19.34 -40.91 12.84
C LEU A 86 18.20 -41.29 11.89
N ALA A 87 17.16 -40.45 11.81
CA ALA A 87 16.03 -40.66 10.92
C ALA A 87 16.44 -40.62 9.43
N GLU A 88 17.34 -39.70 9.06
CA GLU A 88 17.88 -39.60 7.69
C GLU A 88 18.79 -40.80 7.33
N SER A 89 19.55 -41.32 8.29
CA SER A 89 20.39 -42.52 8.08
C SER A 89 19.62 -43.84 8.03
N ALA A 90 18.35 -43.83 8.44
CA ALA A 90 17.48 -45.01 8.50
C ALA A 90 16.61 -45.19 7.24
N GLU A 91 16.56 -44.18 6.37
CA GLU A 91 16.02 -44.24 5.00
C GLU A 91 17.11 -44.64 3.99
#